data_AF-A0A2D9TQN5-F1
#
_entry.id   AF-A0A2D9TQN5-F1
#
_cell.length_a   1.000
_cell.length_b   1.000
_cell.length_c   1.000
_cell.angle_alpha   90.00
_cell.angle_beta   90.00
_cell.angle_gamma   90.00
#
_symmetry.space_group_name_H-M   'P 1'
#
loop_
_entity.id
_entity.type
_entity.pdbx_description
1 polymer ?
#
loop_
_entity_poly.entity_id
_entity_poly.type
_entity_poly.pdbx_seq_one_letter_code
_entity_poly.pdbx_strand_id
1 'polypeptide(L)'
;EHTRLYYFHQNGEYSIYLASADLMERNLYRRVEISFPILDDKLRARTYKEGLEIYLKDNCQAWIMNSDGSYPRLQPQEGEERISAQHYLVEKLG
;
A
#
# COMPACT_ATOMS: atom_id res chain seq x y z
N GLU A 1 -6.08 -7.43 0.69
CA GLU A 1 -5.86 -6.07 1.22
C GLU A 1 -7.15 -5.26 1.31
N HIS A 2 -7.41 -4.63 2.47
CA HIS A 2 -8.57 -3.75 2.72
C HIS A 2 -8.19 -2.31 3.09
N THR A 3 -6.92 -2.07 3.45
CA THR A 3 -6.39 -0.75 3.80
C THR A 3 -6.46 0.19 2.61
N ARG A 4 -6.95 1.42 2.82
CA ARG A 4 -6.83 2.51 1.85
C ARG A 4 -5.88 3.56 2.40
N LEU A 5 -4.76 3.71 1.70
CA LEU A 5 -3.68 4.62 2.04
C LEU A 5 -3.38 5.47 0.81
N TYR A 6 -3.33 6.79 0.99
CA TYR A 6 -2.92 7.72 -0.05
C TYR A 6 -1.61 8.38 0.35
N TYR A 7 -0.59 8.25 -0.50
CA TYR A 7 0.73 8.83 -0.32
C TYR A 7 0.91 9.98 -1.32
N PHE A 8 1.25 11.17 -0.81
CA PHE A 8 1.52 12.34 -1.63
C PHE A 8 2.94 12.83 -1.38
N HIS A 9 3.77 12.82 -2.42
CA HIS A 9 5.12 13.38 -2.38
C HIS A 9 5.11 14.85 -2.81
N GLN A 10 5.76 15.71 -2.04
CA GLN A 10 5.73 17.16 -2.15
C GLN A 10 7.17 17.70 -1.98
N ASN A 11 7.95 17.72 -3.07
CA ASN A 11 9.30 18.30 -3.11
C ASN A 11 10.23 17.87 -1.96
N GLY A 12 10.27 16.58 -1.63
CA GLY A 12 11.12 16.02 -0.56
C GLY A 12 10.40 15.81 0.77
N GLU A 13 9.21 16.36 0.92
CA GLU A 13 8.28 16.00 1.99
C GLU A 13 7.23 15.01 1.49
N TYR A 14 6.58 14.31 2.41
CA TYR A 14 5.46 13.46 2.06
C TYR A 14 4.39 13.46 3.14
N SER A 15 3.14 13.37 2.68
CA SER A 15 1.96 13.22 3.53
C SER A 15 1.31 11.88 3.25
N ILE A 16 0.79 11.25 4.31
CA ILE A 16 0.02 10.02 4.22
C ILE A 16 -1.35 10.26 4.80
N TYR A 17 -2.37 9.80 4.07
CA TYR A 17 -3.76 9.78 4.50
C TYR A 17 -4.24 8.35 4.58
N LEU A 18 -5.03 8.04 5.62
CA LEU A 18 -5.81 6.82 5.70
C LEU A 18 -7.27 7.15 5.43
N ALA A 19 -7.95 6.28 4.71
CA ALA A 19 -9.31 6.53 4.26
C ALA A 19 -10.24 5.32 4.47
N SER A 20 -11.54 5.59 4.63
CA SER A 20 -12.58 4.56 4.64
C SER A 20 -12.90 4.03 3.24
N ALA A 21 -12.69 4.84 2.20
CA ALA A 21 -13.08 4.55 0.82
C ALA A 21 -11.90 4.54 -0.16
N ASP A 22 -12.15 3.93 -1.32
CA ASP A 22 -11.32 4.03 -2.52
C ASP A 22 -11.82 5.16 -3.45
N LEU A 23 -11.09 5.42 -4.54
CA LEU A 23 -11.37 6.51 -5.49
C LEU A 23 -12.40 6.12 -6.58
N MET A 24 -13.51 5.48 -6.19
CA MET A 24 -14.61 5.16 -7.09
C MET A 24 -15.74 6.20 -6.97
N GLU A 25 -16.42 6.52 -8.09
CA GLU A 25 -17.48 7.55 -8.16
C GLU A 25 -18.52 7.40 -7.04
N ARG A 26 -18.99 6.17 -6.79
CA ARG A 26 -19.99 5.91 -5.74
C ARG A 26 -19.52 6.35 -4.35
N ASN A 27 -18.23 6.25 -4.06
CA ASN A 27 -17.66 6.59 -2.76
C ASN A 27 -17.36 8.10 -2.68
N LEU A 28 -16.96 8.70 -3.79
CA LEU A 28 -16.67 10.15 -3.85
C LEU A 28 -17.92 11.03 -3.85
N TYR A 29 -19.02 10.57 -4.48
CA TYR A 29 -20.20 11.42 -4.71
C TYR A 29 -21.48 10.94 -4.03
N ARG A 30 -21.58 9.66 -3.67
CA ARG A 30 -22.85 9.06 -3.23
C ARG A 30 -22.81 8.49 -1.82
N ARG A 31 -21.66 8.55 -1.14
CA ARG A 31 -21.46 8.05 0.23
C ARG A 31 -20.79 9.11 1.08
N VAL A 32 -21.06 9.03 2.37
CA VAL A 32 -20.31 9.81 3.38
C VAL A 32 -19.11 8.96 3.76
N GLU A 33 -17.92 9.48 3.50
CA GLU A 33 -16.65 8.80 3.72
C GLU A 33 -15.72 9.72 4.52
N ILE A 34 -14.71 9.14 5.17
CA ILE A 34 -13.71 9.89 5.93
C ILE A 34 -12.30 9.58 5.42
N SER A 35 -11.48 10.62 5.35
CA SER A 35 -10.04 10.54 5.13
C SER A 35 -9.35 11.47 6.10
N PHE A 36 -8.25 11.03 6.71
CA PHE A 36 -7.51 11.84 7.67
C PHE A 36 -6.00 11.69 7.49
N PRO A 37 -5.22 12.78 7.70
CA PRO A 37 -3.77 12.74 7.60
C PRO A 37 -3.15 12.11 8.85
N ILE A 38 -1.98 11.48 8.66
CA ILE A 38 -1.10 11.09 9.76
C ILE A 38 -0.10 12.22 10.03
N LEU A 39 -0.35 12.99 11.08
CA LEU A 39 0.44 14.18 11.42
C LEU A 39 1.73 13.85 12.18
N ASP A 40 1.70 12.84 13.05
CA ASP A 40 2.88 12.42 13.81
C ASP A 40 3.89 11.73 12.88
N ASP A 41 5.15 12.18 12.92
CA ASP A 41 6.20 11.71 12.02
C ASP A 41 6.55 10.24 12.22
N LYS A 42 6.51 9.75 13.47
CA LYS A 42 6.80 8.34 13.76
C LYS A 42 5.69 7.45 13.24
N LEU A 43 4.44 7.84 13.45
CA LEU A 43 3.28 7.13 12.90
C LEU A 43 3.29 7.19 11.37
N ARG A 44 3.61 8.34 10.76
CA ARG A 44 3.68 8.47 9.30
C ARG A 44 4.75 7.56 8.70
N ALA A 45 5.95 7.52 9.29
CA ALA A 45 7.01 6.62 8.86
C ALA A 45 6.64 5.14 9.06
N ARG A 46 5.94 4.81 10.15
CA ARG A 46 5.44 3.45 10.40
C ARG A 46 4.40 3.04 9.36
N THR A 47 3.40 3.88 9.13
CA THR A 47 2.33 3.66 8.14
C THR A 47 2.90 3.53 6.72
N TYR A 48 3.94 4.29 6.37
CA TYR A 48 4.66 4.11 5.10
C TYR A 48 5.26 2.70 4.99
N LYS A 49 6.05 2.27 5.98
CA LYS A 49 6.74 0.98 5.96
C LYS A 49 5.79 -0.20 5.93
N GLU A 50 4.78 -0.17 6.81
CA GLU A 50 3.87 -1.30 7.03
C GLU A 50 2.68 -1.31 6.07
N GLY A 51 2.24 -0.13 5.59
CA GLY A 51 1.05 0.02 4.76
C GLY A 51 1.31 0.19 3.27
N LEU A 52 2.54 0.51 2.85
CA LEU A 52 2.86 0.79 1.45
C LEU A 52 4.17 0.13 0.99
N GLU A 53 5.28 0.43 1.64
CA GLU A 53 6.62 0.01 1.20
C GLU A 53 6.73 -1.51 1.05
N ILE A 54 6.28 -2.26 2.07
CA ILE A 54 6.38 -3.72 2.05
C ILE A 54 5.54 -4.36 0.94
N TYR A 55 4.37 -3.80 0.62
CA TYR A 55 3.51 -4.30 -0.45
C TYR A 55 4.09 -4.00 -1.84
N LEU A 56 4.83 -2.90 -2.00
CA LEU A 56 5.57 -2.61 -3.23
C LEU A 56 6.80 -3.52 -3.41
N LYS A 57 7.36 -4.02 -2.30
CA LYS A 57 8.49 -4.97 -2.30
C LYS A 57 8.07 -6.43 -2.42
N ASP A 58 6.79 -6.75 -2.27
CA ASP A 58 6.30 -8.12 -2.39
C ASP A 58 6.54 -8.65 -3.81
N ASN A 59 7.36 -9.70 -3.92
CA ASN A 59 7.75 -10.30 -5.19
C ASN A 59 7.25 -11.74 -5.35
N CYS A 60 6.36 -12.21 -4.47
CA CYS A 60 5.92 -13.60 -4.51
C CYS A 60 4.41 -13.81 -4.32
N GLN A 61 3.67 -12.83 -3.81
CA GLN A 61 2.21 -12.82 -3.71
C GLN A 61 1.57 -11.73 -4.59
N ALA A 62 2.34 -10.73 -5.04
CA ALA A 62 1.83 -9.66 -5.89
C ALA A 62 1.53 -10.11 -7.33
N TRP A 63 0.53 -9.47 -7.94
CA TRP A 63 0.13 -9.67 -9.34
C TRP A 63 0.22 -8.33 -10.07
N ILE A 64 0.85 -8.30 -11.24
CA ILE A 64 1.04 -7.08 -12.02
C ILE A 64 -0.11 -6.92 -13.01
N MET A 65 -0.82 -5.80 -12.97
CA MET A 65 -1.81 -5.47 -13.98
C MET A 65 -1.11 -4.90 -15.22
N ASN A 66 -1.14 -5.64 -16.32
CA ASN A 66 -0.65 -5.16 -17.61
C ASN A 66 -1.76 -4.44 -18.40
N SER A 67 -1.37 -3.63 -19.38
CA SER A 67 -2.30 -2.87 -20.22
C SER A 67 -3.19 -3.75 -21.11
N ASP A 68 -2.80 -5.01 -21.35
CA ASP A 68 -3.57 -6.01 -22.10
C ASP A 68 -4.62 -6.74 -21.24
N GLY A 69 -4.72 -6.39 -19.95
CA GLY A 69 -5.62 -7.03 -18.99
C GLY A 69 -5.09 -8.36 -18.44
N SER A 70 -3.86 -8.76 -18.77
CA SER A 70 -3.21 -9.90 -18.12
C SER A 70 -2.75 -9.53 -16.71
N TYR A 71 -2.75 -10.55 -15.85
CA TYR A 71 -2.24 -10.46 -14.48
C TYR A 71 -1.23 -11.59 -14.26
N PRO A 72 0.05 -11.43 -14.64
CA PRO A 72 1.08 -12.35 -14.19
C PRO A 72 1.37 -12.13 -12.70
N ARG A 73 1.51 -13.24 -11.98
CA ARG A 73 2.01 -13.23 -10.60
C ARG A 73 3.52 -13.01 -10.62
N LEU A 74 4.02 -12.14 -9.75
CA LEU A 74 5.45 -11.97 -9.56
C LEU A 74 6.08 -13.25 -9.00
N GLN A 75 7.31 -13.50 -9.45
CA GLN A 75 8.21 -14.51 -8.91
C GLN A 75 9.54 -13.83 -8.62
N PRO A 76 10.20 -14.13 -7.49
CA PRO A 76 11.54 -13.63 -7.23
C PRO A 76 12.49 -14.06 -8.36
N GLN A 77 13.38 -13.17 -8.78
CA GLN A 77 14.43 -13.53 -9.73
C GLN A 77 15.49 -14.42 -9.07
N GLU A 78 16.34 -15.05 -9.88
CA GLU A 78 17.45 -15.84 -9.36
C GLU A 78 18.38 -14.97 -8.50
N GLY A 79 18.63 -15.39 -7.26
CA GLY A 79 19.42 -14.63 -6.30
C GLY A 79 18.67 -13.52 -5.54
N GLU A 80 17.41 -13.22 -5.88
CA GLU A 80 16.59 -12.29 -5.11
C GLU A 80 16.01 -12.96 -3.86
N GLU A 81 15.96 -12.21 -2.76
CA GLU A 81 15.25 -12.62 -1.56
C GLU A 81 13.74 -12.70 -1.84
N ARG A 82 13.10 -13.76 -1.34
CA ARG A 82 11.65 -13.91 -1.42
C ARG A 82 10.97 -13.06 -0.34
N ILE A 83 10.20 -12.07 -0.77
CA ILE A 83 9.50 -11.14 0.13
C ILE A 83 7.99 -11.36 -0.01
N SER A 84 7.35 -11.71 1.11
CA SER A 84 5.90 -11.81 1.25
C SER A 84 5.44 -10.76 2.26
N ALA A 85 4.63 -9.79 1.83
CA ALA A 85 4.27 -8.66 2.68
C ALA A 85 3.50 -9.10 3.93
N GLN A 86 2.51 -9.97 3.76
CA GLN A 86 1.70 -10.47 4.89
C GLN A 86 2.54 -11.30 5.87
N HIS A 87 3.46 -12.12 5.37
CA HIS A 87 4.33 -12.92 6.25
C HIS A 87 5.27 -12.02 7.05
N TYR A 88 5.92 -11.06 6.38
CA TYR A 88 6.76 -10.06 7.04
C TYR A 88 6.01 -9.29 8.13
N LEU A 89 4.76 -8.88 7.87
CA LEU A 89 3.93 -8.16 8.84
C LEU A 89 3.58 -9.03 10.05
N VAL A 90 3.24 -10.30 9.83
CA VAL A 90 2.96 -11.26 10.91
C VAL A 90 4.18 -11.47 11.79
N GLU A 91 5.37 -11.70 11.22
CA GLU A 91 6.60 -11.91 11.99
C GLU A 91 7.03 -10.68 12.79
N LYS A 92 6.75 -9.47 12.26
CA LYS A 92 7.19 -8.23 12.87
C LYS A 92 6.23 -7.69 13.93
N LEU A 93 4.94 -7.95 13.79
CA LEU A 93 3.87 -7.35 14.61
C LEU A 93 3.08 -8.36 15.45
N GLY A 94 3.17 -9.66 15.14
CA GLY A 94 2.56 -10.76 15.90
C GLY A 94 3.43 -11.23 17.04
#